data_AF-A0A7V3RIC2-F1
#
_entry.id   AF-A0A7V3RIC2-F1
#
_cell.length_a   1.000
_cell.length_b   1.000
_cell.length_c   1.000
_cell.angle_alpha   90.00
_cell.angle_beta   90.00
_cell.angle_gamma   90.00
#
_symmetry.space_group_name_H-M   'P 1'
#
loop_
_entity.id
_entity.type
_entity.pdbx_description
1 polymer ?
#
loop_
_entity_poly.entity_id
_entity_poly.type
_entity_poly.pdbx_seq_one_letter_code
_entity_poly.pdbx_strand_id
1 'polypeptide(L)'
;MRVLLETITFLILLNIYWLNNARRIYLKRRLGVGIVMNLKMTARNIALMLCPERSFKIYGDISSIKNGGILYSIHFGTWELMPNLLQKSLKKDIGILVNRYTENNPHLIGRLMDKFFYIWRTRKKVKVFYPDEVFKIVRFLKKGGIFAALVDGDTLYAKLKKIEKLSKLCHVPLHPFALYYDGANYIIEIDCNIDGVLKHRPFDYWWFYKSRRK
;
A
#
# COMPACT_ATOMS: atom_id res chain seq x y z
N MET A 1 16.03 17.70 -3.31
CA MET A 1 16.08 16.22 -3.35
C MET A 1 14.76 15.58 -3.81
N ARG A 2 13.59 15.86 -3.19
CA ARG A 2 12.30 15.27 -3.58
C ARG A 2 11.92 15.47 -5.05
N VAL A 3 12.03 16.71 -5.56
CA VAL A 3 11.73 17.04 -6.97
C VAL A 3 12.60 16.25 -7.94
N LEU A 4 13.88 16.08 -7.63
CA LEU A 4 14.80 15.27 -8.45
C LEU A 4 14.36 13.79 -8.49
N LEU A 5 14.01 13.21 -7.34
CA LEU A 5 13.51 11.83 -7.28
C LEU A 5 12.18 11.65 -8.03
N GLU A 6 11.27 12.62 -7.93
CA GLU A 6 10.02 12.64 -8.67
C GLU A 6 10.28 12.64 -10.18
N THR A 7 11.15 13.53 -10.67
CA THR A 7 11.52 13.62 -12.08
C THR A 7 12.15 12.32 -12.59
N ILE A 8 13.14 11.78 -11.86
CA ILE A 8 13.81 10.52 -12.26
C ILE A 8 12.80 9.37 -12.29
N THR A 9 11.97 9.25 -11.25
CA THR A 9 10.97 8.17 -11.19
C THR A 9 9.93 8.32 -12.30
N PHE A 10 9.50 9.54 -12.60
CA PHE A 10 8.58 9.82 -13.70
C PHE A 10 9.18 9.39 -15.05
N LEU A 11 10.45 9.73 -15.31
CA LEU A 11 11.13 9.31 -16.54
C LEU A 11 11.28 7.79 -16.63
N ILE A 12 11.58 7.10 -15.53
CA ILE A 12 11.61 5.62 -15.49
C ILE A 12 10.23 5.04 -15.80
N LEU A 13 9.17 5.53 -15.16
CA LEU A 13 7.80 5.07 -15.41
C LEU A 13 7.36 5.32 -16.85
N LEU A 14 7.74 6.47 -17.42
CA LEU A 14 7.48 6.82 -18.81
C LEU A 14 8.19 5.85 -19.76
N ASN A 15 9.46 5.53 -19.51
CA ASN A 15 10.20 4.53 -20.26
C ASN A 15 9.53 3.15 -20.19
N ILE A 16 9.15 2.68 -19.00
CA ILE A 16 8.48 1.37 -18.87
C ILE A 16 7.12 1.37 -19.58
N TYR A 17 6.37 2.46 -19.52
CA TYR A 17 5.11 2.61 -20.26
C TYR A 17 5.30 2.48 -21.79
N TRP A 18 6.31 3.15 -22.34
CA TRP A 18 6.61 3.10 -23.77
C TRP A 18 7.18 1.75 -24.20
N LEU A 19 8.07 1.16 -23.41
CA LEU A 19 8.72 -0.10 -23.75
C LEU A 19 7.82 -1.33 -23.55
N ASN A 20 6.70 -1.22 -22.82
CA ASN A 20 5.79 -2.34 -22.54
C ASN A 20 4.41 -2.16 -23.20
N ASN A 21 4.21 -2.75 -24.38
CA ASN A 21 2.95 -2.65 -25.13
C ASN A 21 1.72 -3.11 -24.31
N ALA A 22 1.83 -4.22 -23.57
CA ALA A 22 0.73 -4.72 -22.74
C ALA A 22 0.33 -3.73 -21.64
N ARG A 23 1.32 -3.09 -20.99
CA ARG A 23 1.09 -2.03 -20.00
C ARG A 23 0.42 -0.82 -20.65
N ARG A 24 0.85 -0.46 -21.86
CA ARG A 24 0.33 0.68 -22.63
C ARG A 24 -1.15 0.51 -22.95
N ILE A 25 -1.52 -0.65 -23.52
CA ILE A 25 -2.92 -0.98 -23.85
C ILE A 25 -3.77 -0.96 -22.58
N TYR A 26 -3.28 -1.57 -21.50
CA TYR A 26 -3.99 -1.62 -20.22
C TYR A 26 -4.26 -0.21 -19.65
N LEU A 27 -3.24 0.65 -19.61
CA LEU A 27 -3.40 2.02 -19.09
C LEU A 27 -4.26 2.89 -20.01
N LYS A 28 -4.15 2.76 -21.34
CA LYS A 28 -5.03 3.47 -22.29
C LYS A 28 -6.50 3.12 -22.09
N ARG A 29 -6.83 1.85 -21.87
CA ARG A 29 -8.21 1.42 -21.63
C ARG A 29 -8.81 1.98 -20.34
N ARG A 30 -8.00 2.16 -19.29
CA ARG A 30 -8.49 2.60 -17.96
C ARG A 30 -8.43 4.11 -17.75
N LEU A 31 -7.41 4.77 -18.29
CA LEU A 31 -7.13 6.18 -18.02
C LEU A 31 -7.28 7.09 -19.23
N GLY A 32 -7.26 6.55 -20.46
CA GLY A 32 -7.34 7.35 -21.68
C GLY A 32 -6.28 8.47 -21.71
N VAL A 33 -6.74 9.71 -21.70
CA VAL A 33 -5.90 10.92 -21.68
C VAL A 33 -5.18 11.16 -20.34
N GLY A 34 -5.65 10.54 -19.25
CA GLY A 34 -5.14 10.73 -17.89
C GLY A 34 -3.84 9.97 -17.56
N ILE A 35 -3.24 9.26 -18.52
CA ILE A 35 -2.06 8.41 -18.28
C ILE A 35 -0.88 9.23 -17.75
N VAL A 36 -0.54 10.34 -18.41
CA VAL A 36 0.62 11.17 -18.03
C VAL A 36 0.46 11.70 -16.61
N MET A 37 -0.76 12.12 -16.26
CA MET A 37 -1.08 12.56 -14.90
C MET A 37 -0.90 11.43 -13.88
N ASN A 38 -1.40 10.22 -14.18
CA ASN A 38 -1.21 9.08 -13.28
C ASN A 38 0.26 8.69 -13.10
N LEU A 39 1.07 8.70 -14.18
CA LEU A 39 2.50 8.42 -14.07
C LEU A 39 3.20 9.48 -13.21
N LYS A 40 2.83 10.76 -13.36
CA LYS A 40 3.35 11.86 -12.54
C LYS A 40 2.95 11.69 -11.07
N MET A 41 1.68 11.40 -10.77
CA MET A 41 1.22 11.18 -9.40
C MET A 41 1.86 9.94 -8.76
N THR A 42 2.02 8.85 -9.52
CA THR A 42 2.73 7.65 -9.06
C THR A 42 4.20 7.98 -8.73
N ALA A 43 4.88 8.73 -9.59
CA ALA A 43 6.26 9.17 -9.35
C ALA A 43 6.38 10.05 -8.10
N ARG A 44 5.45 11.00 -7.93
CA ARG A 44 5.35 11.83 -6.72
C ARG A 44 5.14 10.99 -5.47
N ASN A 45 4.25 10.01 -5.51
CA ASN A 45 3.99 9.11 -4.39
C ASN A 45 5.24 8.29 -4.02
N ILE A 46 5.96 7.74 -5.01
CA ILE A 46 7.24 7.07 -4.78
C ILE A 46 8.26 8.02 -4.12
N ALA A 47 8.41 9.23 -4.66
CA ALA A 47 9.34 10.22 -4.10
C ALA A 47 8.99 10.58 -2.65
N LEU A 48 7.71 10.74 -2.33
CA LEU A 48 7.22 10.99 -0.97
C LEU A 48 7.49 9.80 -0.03
N MET A 49 7.41 8.56 -0.52
CA MET A 49 7.71 7.39 0.30
C MET A 49 9.22 7.24 0.59
N LEU A 50 10.06 7.67 -0.37
CA LEU A 50 11.53 7.67 -0.23
C LEU A 50 12.05 8.87 0.58
N CYS A 51 11.38 10.00 0.50
CA CYS A 51 11.68 11.23 1.24
C CYS A 51 10.44 11.72 2.00
N PRO A 52 10.11 11.06 3.14
CA PRO A 52 8.88 11.37 3.86
C PRO A 52 8.93 12.75 4.51
N GLU A 53 7.86 13.51 4.34
CA GLU A 53 7.60 14.71 5.13
C GLU A 53 7.29 14.36 6.60
N ARG A 54 7.37 15.36 7.49
CA ARG A 54 7.12 15.16 8.92
C ARG A 54 5.65 15.30 9.32
N SER A 55 4.89 16.07 8.55
CA SER A 55 3.49 16.41 8.85
C SER A 55 2.54 15.30 8.44
N PHE A 56 1.72 14.84 9.38
CA PHE A 56 0.63 13.92 9.09
C PHE A 56 -0.60 14.23 9.96
N LYS A 57 -1.77 13.83 9.47
CA LYS A 57 -3.06 13.91 10.15
C LYS A 57 -3.76 12.57 10.01
N ILE A 58 -4.52 12.21 11.03
CA ILE A 58 -5.37 11.02 11.02
C ILE A 58 -6.82 11.49 11.14
N TYR A 59 -7.67 11.02 10.24
CA TYR A 59 -9.12 11.18 10.28
C TYR A 59 -9.78 9.81 10.49
N GLY A 60 -11.00 9.84 11.00
CA GLY A 60 -11.76 8.65 11.37
C GLY A 60 -11.61 8.28 12.85
N ASP A 61 -12.33 7.24 13.26
CA ASP A 61 -12.35 6.80 14.65
C ASP A 61 -11.14 5.91 14.96
N ILE A 62 -10.09 6.51 15.52
CA ILE A 62 -8.89 5.78 15.98
C ILE A 62 -9.21 4.81 17.13
N SER A 63 -10.23 5.11 17.93
CA SER A 63 -10.57 4.29 19.10
C SER A 63 -10.98 2.88 18.71
N SER A 64 -11.58 2.73 17.53
CA SER A 64 -11.99 1.45 16.93
C SER A 64 -10.85 0.44 16.75
N ILE A 65 -9.61 0.93 16.52
CA ILE A 65 -8.41 0.10 16.33
C ILE A 65 -7.44 0.12 17.51
N LYS A 66 -7.79 0.81 18.61
CA LYS A 66 -6.91 0.95 19.79
C LYS A 66 -6.57 -0.39 20.44
N ASN A 67 -7.44 -1.39 20.33
CA ASN A 67 -7.22 -2.73 20.88
C ASN A 67 -6.62 -3.72 19.87
N GLY A 68 -6.19 -3.24 18.71
CA GLY A 68 -5.79 -4.07 17.58
C GLY A 68 -6.94 -4.21 16.59
N GLY A 69 -6.60 -4.64 15.37
CA GLY A 69 -7.54 -4.65 14.27
C GLY A 69 -6.86 -4.96 12.95
N ILE A 70 -7.68 -5.13 11.91
CA ILE A 70 -7.20 -5.25 10.55
C ILE A 70 -7.55 -3.97 9.79
N LEU A 71 -6.54 -3.37 9.18
CA LEU A 71 -6.68 -2.27 8.24
C LEU A 71 -6.55 -2.82 6.82
N TYR A 72 -7.49 -2.50 5.94
CA TYR A 72 -7.36 -2.87 4.53
C TYR A 72 -7.38 -1.65 3.62
N SER A 73 -6.58 -1.68 2.57
CA SER A 73 -6.55 -0.65 1.55
C SER A 73 -6.29 -1.27 0.17
N ILE A 74 -6.19 -0.43 -0.83
CA ILE A 74 -5.74 -0.76 -2.18
C ILE A 74 -4.40 -0.04 -2.43
N HIS A 75 -3.72 -0.29 -3.56
CA HIS A 75 -2.49 0.46 -3.88
C HIS A 75 -2.79 1.93 -4.20
N PHE A 76 -3.02 2.73 -3.16
CA PHE A 76 -3.47 4.12 -3.23
C PHE A 76 -2.57 5.06 -2.45
N GLY A 77 -2.16 6.15 -3.10
CA GLY A 77 -1.36 7.21 -2.50
C GLY A 77 0.01 6.71 -2.02
N THR A 78 0.31 6.97 -0.76
CA THR A 78 1.61 6.67 -0.12
C THR A 78 1.47 5.63 1.00
N TRP A 79 0.67 4.58 0.75
CA TRP A 79 0.31 3.54 1.73
C TRP A 79 1.50 2.93 2.48
N GLU A 80 2.67 2.86 1.85
CA GLU A 80 3.89 2.27 2.41
C GLU A 80 4.42 3.04 3.64
N LEU A 81 3.99 4.29 3.82
CA LEU A 81 4.31 5.11 5.00
C LEU A 81 3.39 4.83 6.19
N MET A 82 2.22 4.22 5.96
CA MET A 82 1.21 3.99 6.99
C MET A 82 1.79 3.32 8.24
N PRO A 83 2.60 2.24 8.14
CA PRO A 83 3.03 1.54 9.35
C PRO A 83 3.84 2.42 10.30
N ASN A 84 4.72 3.25 9.75
CA ASN A 84 5.54 4.16 10.54
C ASN A 84 4.73 5.30 11.14
N LEU A 85 3.78 5.85 10.38
CA LEU A 85 2.91 6.92 10.86
C LEU A 85 2.01 6.42 11.98
N LEU A 86 1.33 5.28 11.80
CA LEU A 86 0.46 4.69 12.83
C LEU A 86 1.24 4.21 14.05
N GLN A 87 2.41 3.59 13.88
CA GLN A 87 3.22 3.17 15.02
C GLN A 87 3.60 4.36 15.90
N LYS A 88 3.98 5.50 15.31
CA LYS A 88 4.32 6.72 16.05
C LYS A 88 3.11 7.29 16.79
N SER A 89 1.94 7.32 16.15
CA SER A 89 0.73 7.90 16.75
C SER A 89 0.10 7.03 17.82
N LEU A 90 0.04 5.71 17.58
CA LEU A 90 -0.72 4.79 18.42
C LEU A 90 0.17 4.05 19.43
N LYS A 91 1.49 4.11 19.27
CA LYS A 91 2.46 3.33 20.07
C LYS A 91 2.14 1.83 20.08
N LYS A 92 1.68 1.31 18.94
CA LYS A 92 1.26 -0.08 18.73
C LYS A 92 2.21 -0.80 17.80
N ASP A 93 2.29 -2.12 17.96
CA ASP A 93 2.93 -2.96 16.96
C ASP A 93 2.09 -2.96 15.68
N ILE A 94 2.75 -2.66 14.55
CA ILE A 94 2.12 -2.69 13.22
C ILE A 94 2.72 -3.84 12.40
N GLY A 95 1.83 -4.62 11.81
CA GLY A 95 2.13 -5.71 10.89
C GLY A 95 1.64 -5.39 9.50
N ILE A 96 2.37 -5.80 8.46
CA ILE A 96 1.94 -5.66 7.07
C ILE A 96 2.02 -6.98 6.32
N LEU A 97 1.06 -7.24 5.44
CA LEU A 97 1.10 -8.36 4.51
C LEU A 97 1.89 -7.98 3.24
N VAL A 98 2.89 -8.78 2.91
CA VAL A 98 3.73 -8.60 1.73
C VAL A 98 3.77 -9.89 0.92
N ASN A 99 3.66 -9.80 -0.40
CA ASN A 99 3.93 -10.94 -1.27
C ASN A 99 5.43 -11.03 -1.56
N ARG A 100 5.97 -12.25 -1.61
CA ARG A 100 7.37 -12.46 -2.00
C ARG A 100 7.52 -12.27 -3.50
N TYR A 101 8.54 -11.53 -3.93
CA TYR A 101 8.90 -11.40 -5.34
C TYR A 101 9.44 -12.72 -5.90
N THR A 102 10.08 -13.53 -5.06
CA THR A 102 10.56 -14.87 -5.41
C THR A 102 9.46 -15.86 -5.82
N GLU A 103 8.21 -15.66 -5.39
CA GLU A 103 7.09 -16.51 -5.81
C GLU A 103 6.80 -16.43 -7.31
N ASN A 104 7.13 -15.31 -7.95
CA ASN A 104 6.86 -15.08 -9.38
C ASN A 104 8.14 -14.95 -10.22
N ASN A 105 9.31 -14.81 -9.58
CA ASN A 105 10.60 -14.69 -10.23
C ASN A 105 11.70 -15.25 -9.30
N PRO A 106 11.98 -16.56 -9.36
CA PRO A 106 12.90 -17.22 -8.42
C PRO A 106 14.38 -16.86 -8.65
N HIS A 107 14.67 -16.08 -9.69
CA HIS A 107 16.04 -15.66 -10.02
C HIS A 107 16.63 -14.74 -8.94
N LEU A 108 17.96 -14.54 -9.01
CA LEU A 108 18.74 -13.76 -8.05
C LEU A 108 18.15 -12.36 -7.79
N ILE A 109 17.63 -11.71 -8.84
CA ILE A 109 16.99 -10.40 -8.76
C ILE A 109 15.79 -10.42 -7.80
N GLY A 110 14.93 -11.45 -7.88
CA GLY A 110 13.78 -11.59 -6.98
C GLY A 110 14.20 -11.71 -5.52
N ARG A 111 15.24 -12.51 -5.25
CA ARG A 111 15.83 -12.66 -3.90
C ARG A 111 16.42 -11.36 -3.37
N LEU A 112 17.12 -10.61 -4.22
CA LEU A 112 17.69 -9.31 -3.86
C LEU A 112 16.59 -8.28 -3.54
N MET A 113 15.53 -8.23 -4.34
CA MET A 113 14.38 -7.34 -4.09
C MET A 113 13.66 -7.71 -2.78
N ASP A 114 13.40 -9.00 -2.54
CA ASP A 114 12.82 -9.49 -1.28
C ASP A 114 13.66 -9.05 -0.08
N LYS A 115 14.98 -9.25 -0.13
CA LYS A 115 15.90 -8.83 0.95
C LYS A 115 15.91 -7.31 1.14
N PHE A 116 15.99 -6.55 0.06
CA PHE A 116 15.99 -5.08 0.11
C PHE A 116 14.70 -4.54 0.75
N PHE A 117 13.53 -4.96 0.25
CA PHE A 117 12.25 -4.48 0.77
C PHE A 117 12.00 -4.95 2.20
N TYR A 118 12.40 -6.17 2.54
CA TYR A 118 12.34 -6.65 3.92
C TYR A 118 13.15 -5.75 4.85
N ILE A 119 14.42 -5.47 4.53
CA ILE A 119 15.27 -4.58 5.31
C ILE A 119 14.65 -3.17 5.40
N TRP A 120 14.19 -2.62 4.27
CA TRP A 120 13.63 -1.28 4.25
C TRP A 120 12.36 -1.14 5.11
N ARG A 121 11.46 -2.12 5.07
CA ARG A 121 10.22 -2.14 5.88
C ARG A 121 10.51 -2.42 7.36
N THR A 122 11.40 -3.35 7.66
CA THR A 122 11.71 -3.75 9.06
C THR A 122 12.59 -2.75 9.80
N ARG A 123 13.36 -1.89 9.12
CA ARG A 123 14.12 -0.77 9.73
C ARG A 123 13.28 0.10 10.67
N LYS A 124 11.96 0.12 10.49
CA LYS A 124 11.02 0.91 11.29
C LYS A 124 10.21 0.06 12.28
N LYS A 125 10.75 -1.07 12.77
CA LYS A 125 10.07 -1.99 13.71
C LYS A 125 8.71 -2.52 13.20
N VAL A 126 8.46 -2.47 11.89
CA VAL A 126 7.26 -3.02 11.27
C VAL A 126 7.44 -4.53 11.12
N LYS A 127 6.44 -5.30 11.53
CA LYS A 127 6.43 -6.76 11.32
C LYS A 127 5.97 -7.05 9.90
N VAL A 128 6.78 -7.77 9.15
CA VAL A 128 6.42 -8.21 7.79
C VAL A 128 5.89 -9.63 7.89
N PHE A 129 4.70 -9.85 7.34
CA PHE A 129 4.07 -11.16 7.22
C PHE A 129 3.93 -11.54 5.77
N TYR A 130 4.03 -12.83 5.49
CA TYR A 130 3.78 -13.43 4.19
C TYR A 130 2.44 -14.20 4.18
N PRO A 131 1.83 -14.43 2.99
CA PRO A 131 0.51 -15.07 2.89
C PRO A 131 0.43 -16.48 3.48
N ASP A 132 1.55 -17.19 3.53
CA ASP A 132 1.72 -18.53 4.12
C ASP A 132 1.79 -18.50 5.66
N GLU A 133 1.99 -17.33 6.28
CA GLU A 133 2.24 -17.19 7.72
C GLU A 133 0.97 -16.92 8.55
N VAL A 134 -0.16 -17.53 8.18
CA VAL A 134 -1.48 -17.29 8.79
C VAL A 134 -1.44 -17.43 10.32
N PHE A 135 -0.80 -18.46 10.85
CA PHE A 135 -0.69 -18.65 12.31
C PHE A 135 0.07 -17.52 13.02
N LYS A 136 1.11 -16.95 12.37
CA LYS A 136 1.85 -15.81 12.94
C LYS A 136 0.99 -14.56 12.94
N ILE A 137 0.21 -14.34 11.87
CA ILE A 137 -0.72 -13.22 11.76
C ILE A 137 -1.82 -13.32 12.84
N VAL A 138 -2.42 -14.50 13.03
CA VAL A 138 -3.43 -14.74 14.08
C VAL A 138 -2.86 -14.46 15.47
N ARG A 139 -1.66 -14.98 15.78
CA ARG A 139 -0.99 -14.73 17.07
C ARG A 139 -0.69 -13.25 17.28
N PHE A 140 -0.31 -12.55 16.22
CA PHE A 140 -0.04 -11.11 16.27
C PHE A 140 -1.31 -10.30 16.56
N LEU A 141 -2.41 -10.61 15.89
CA LEU A 141 -3.72 -9.99 16.11
C LEU A 141 -4.24 -10.25 17.53
N LYS A 142 -4.12 -11.49 18.03
CA LYS A 142 -4.50 -11.84 19.42
C LYS A 142 -3.71 -11.08 20.49
N LYS A 143 -2.52 -10.56 20.17
CA LYS A 143 -1.73 -9.70 21.07
C LYS A 143 -2.11 -8.21 20.99
N GLY A 144 -3.18 -7.87 20.27
CA GLY A 144 -3.65 -6.49 20.09
C GLY A 144 -2.81 -5.67 19.10
N GLY A 145 -2.13 -6.35 18.16
CA GLY A 145 -1.42 -5.70 17.05
C GLY A 145 -2.38 -5.19 15.96
N ILE A 146 -1.93 -4.19 15.20
CA ILE A 146 -2.67 -3.70 14.03
C ILE A 146 -2.05 -4.32 12.78
N PHE A 147 -2.84 -5.11 12.05
CA PHE A 147 -2.40 -5.78 10.83
C PHE A 147 -2.96 -5.05 9.61
N ALA A 148 -2.13 -4.73 8.64
CA ALA A 148 -2.57 -4.08 7.42
C ALA A 148 -2.32 -4.92 6.18
N ALA A 149 -3.28 -4.90 5.26
CA ALA A 149 -3.18 -5.63 4.00
C ALA A 149 -3.70 -4.81 2.82
N LEU A 150 -3.04 -4.95 1.67
CA LEU A 150 -3.58 -4.48 0.40
C LEU A 150 -4.47 -5.57 -0.20
N VAL A 151 -5.72 -5.23 -0.46
CA VAL A 151 -6.75 -6.18 -0.92
C VAL A 151 -6.98 -6.17 -2.42
N ASP A 152 -6.39 -5.23 -3.14
CA ASP A 152 -6.48 -5.18 -4.58
C ASP A 152 -5.55 -6.20 -5.26
N GLY A 153 -5.91 -6.47 -6.51
CA GLY A 153 -5.26 -7.41 -7.39
C GLY A 153 -5.61 -7.08 -8.84
N ASP A 154 -6.23 -8.02 -9.55
CA ASP A 154 -6.80 -7.74 -10.88
C ASP A 154 -8.08 -6.88 -10.79
N THR A 155 -8.76 -6.95 -9.64
CA THR A 155 -9.86 -6.08 -9.24
C THR A 155 -9.50 -5.34 -7.94
N LEU A 156 -10.20 -4.23 -7.63
CA LEU A 156 -9.94 -3.41 -6.45
C LEU A 156 -10.10 -4.18 -5.13
N TYR A 157 -10.93 -5.22 -5.10
CA TYR A 157 -11.26 -5.97 -3.88
C TYR A 157 -10.96 -7.48 -4.00
N ALA A 158 -10.03 -7.85 -4.89
CA ALA A 158 -9.72 -9.25 -5.22
C ALA A 158 -9.47 -10.15 -4.01
N LYS A 159 -8.89 -9.62 -2.93
CA LYS A 159 -8.50 -10.37 -1.73
C LYS A 159 -9.35 -10.02 -0.50
N LEU A 160 -10.32 -9.12 -0.62
CA LEU A 160 -11.08 -8.60 0.53
C LEU A 160 -11.78 -9.74 1.30
N LYS A 161 -12.46 -10.66 0.59
CA LYS A 161 -13.13 -11.82 1.21
C LYS A 161 -12.19 -12.67 2.08
N LYS A 162 -10.90 -12.77 1.74
CA LYS A 162 -9.92 -13.52 2.55
C LYS A 162 -9.59 -12.78 3.85
N ILE A 163 -9.49 -11.45 3.76
CA ILE A 163 -9.23 -10.60 4.93
C ILE A 163 -10.45 -10.53 5.85
N GLU A 164 -11.68 -10.49 5.32
CA GLU A 164 -12.92 -10.59 6.09
C GLU A 164 -12.99 -11.92 6.87
N LYS A 165 -12.63 -13.04 6.23
CA LYS A 165 -12.56 -14.35 6.91
C LYS A 165 -11.55 -14.32 8.06
N LEU A 166 -10.38 -13.70 7.86
CA LEU A 166 -9.36 -13.57 8.89
C LEU A 166 -9.84 -12.70 10.07
N SER A 167 -10.50 -11.57 9.79
CA SER A 167 -11.10 -10.72 10.82
C SER A 167 -12.11 -11.49 11.67
N LYS A 168 -13.03 -12.22 11.03
CA LYS A 168 -14.02 -13.08 11.71
C LYS A 168 -13.36 -14.16 12.55
N LEU A 169 -12.35 -14.84 12.00
CA LEU A 169 -11.59 -15.89 12.71
C LEU A 169 -10.87 -15.35 13.97
N CYS A 170 -10.35 -14.13 13.89
CA CYS A 170 -9.60 -13.51 14.98
C CYS A 170 -10.49 -12.72 15.95
N HIS A 171 -11.78 -12.53 15.65
CA HIS A 171 -12.69 -11.64 16.37
C HIS A 171 -12.11 -10.22 16.55
N VAL A 172 -11.47 -9.70 15.50
CA VAL A 172 -10.90 -8.34 15.47
C VAL A 172 -11.62 -7.50 14.43
N PRO A 173 -11.77 -6.18 14.64
CA PRO A 173 -12.48 -5.35 13.70
C PRO A 173 -11.69 -5.18 12.40
N LEU A 174 -12.42 -4.93 11.31
CA LEU A 174 -11.88 -4.76 9.96
C LEU A 174 -12.30 -3.39 9.43
N HIS A 175 -11.31 -2.54 9.16
CA HIS A 175 -11.55 -1.16 8.76
C HIS A 175 -10.91 -0.86 7.40
N PRO A 176 -11.64 -0.26 6.44
CA PRO A 176 -11.02 0.33 5.28
C PRO A 176 -10.13 1.49 5.70
N PHE A 177 -9.05 1.72 4.97
CA PHE A 177 -8.27 2.95 5.11
C PHE A 177 -7.71 3.43 3.78
N ALA A 178 -7.36 4.71 3.72
CA ALA A 178 -6.58 5.31 2.65
C ALA A 178 -5.44 6.15 3.24
N LEU A 179 -4.30 6.16 2.57
CA LEU A 179 -3.19 7.05 2.90
C LEU A 179 -2.72 7.80 1.67
N TYR A 180 -2.83 9.11 1.71
CA TYR A 180 -2.44 10.00 0.60
C TYR A 180 -1.82 11.30 1.12
N TYR A 181 -1.29 12.11 0.21
CA TYR A 181 -0.71 13.42 0.54
C TYR A 181 -1.58 14.54 -0.05
N ASP A 182 -2.03 15.48 0.78
CA ASP A 182 -2.91 16.59 0.35
C ASP A 182 -2.16 17.80 -0.24
N GLY A 183 -0.83 17.79 -0.19
CA GLY A 183 0.02 18.93 -0.56
C GLY A 183 0.78 19.54 0.62
N ALA A 184 0.31 19.30 1.85
CA ALA A 184 0.91 19.78 3.08
C ALA A 184 1.13 18.66 4.11
N ASN A 185 0.21 17.69 4.19
CA ASN A 185 0.18 16.63 5.19
C ASN A 185 -0.04 15.26 4.53
N TYR A 186 0.53 14.22 5.14
CA TYR A 186 0.02 12.87 4.93
C TYR A 186 -1.31 12.71 5.66
N ILE A 187 -2.33 12.29 4.94
CA ILE A 187 -3.66 12.03 5.49
C ILE A 187 -3.87 10.54 5.55
N ILE A 188 -4.08 10.00 6.75
CA ILE A 188 -4.60 8.65 6.97
C ILE A 188 -6.09 8.79 7.30
N GLU A 189 -6.95 8.27 6.44
CA GLU A 189 -8.38 8.13 6.74
C GLU A 189 -8.68 6.69 7.13
N ILE A 190 -9.11 6.47 8.37
CA ILE A 190 -9.65 5.19 8.84
C ILE A 190 -11.17 5.23 8.64
N ASP A 191 -11.76 4.09 8.28
CA ASP A 191 -13.19 3.96 7.97
C ASP A 191 -13.64 4.77 6.75
N CYS A 192 -12.72 5.02 5.82
CA CYS A 192 -13.04 5.75 4.61
C CYS A 192 -13.88 4.91 3.62
N ASN A 193 -14.71 5.58 2.83
CA ASN A 193 -15.27 5.00 1.61
C ASN A 193 -14.20 4.98 0.51
N ILE A 194 -13.51 3.84 0.32
CA ILE A 194 -12.41 3.69 -0.65
C ILE A 194 -12.86 4.08 -2.07
N ASP A 195 -14.06 3.69 -2.50
CA ASP A 195 -14.58 4.05 -3.82
C ASP A 195 -14.81 5.56 -3.96
N GLY A 196 -15.29 6.18 -2.88
CA GLY A 196 -15.42 7.63 -2.77
C GLY A 196 -14.06 8.32 -2.90
N VAL A 197 -13.06 7.90 -2.13
CA VAL A 197 -11.70 8.45 -2.18
C VAL A 197 -11.10 8.29 -3.59
N LEU A 198 -11.26 7.11 -4.20
CA LEU A 198 -10.79 6.83 -5.55
C LEU A 198 -11.47 7.70 -6.60
N LYS A 199 -12.77 7.95 -6.47
CA LYS A 199 -13.52 8.83 -7.39
C LYS A 199 -13.02 10.27 -7.35
N HIS A 200 -12.69 10.78 -6.16
CA HIS A 200 -12.18 12.15 -6.00
C HIS A 200 -10.70 12.28 -6.37
N ARG A 201 -9.93 11.20 -6.24
CA ARG A 201 -8.48 11.18 -6.46
C ARG A 201 -8.05 10.00 -7.34
N PRO A 202 -8.59 9.89 -8.58
CA PRO A 202 -8.41 8.69 -9.40
C PRO A 202 -6.96 8.44 -9.78
N PHE A 203 -6.14 9.49 -9.86
CA PHE A 203 -4.73 9.39 -10.25
C PHE A 203 -3.78 8.99 -9.11
N ASP A 204 -4.26 8.99 -7.86
CA ASP A 204 -3.48 8.54 -6.70
C ASP A 204 -3.51 7.02 -6.55
N TYR A 205 -4.45 6.33 -7.21
CA TYR A 205 -4.37 4.88 -7.37
C TYR A 205 -3.28 4.50 -8.34
N TRP A 206 -2.53 3.47 -7.99
CA TRP A 206 -1.41 3.01 -8.78
C TRP A 206 -1.92 2.08 -9.88
N TRP A 207 -2.56 2.64 -10.89
CA TRP A 207 -2.98 1.91 -12.09
C TRP A 207 -1.81 1.25 -12.81
N PHE A 208 -0.59 1.72 -12.58
CA PHE A 208 0.61 1.05 -13.06
C PHE A 208 0.78 -0.36 -12.48
N TYR A 209 0.23 -0.64 -11.31
CA TYR A 209 0.16 -1.95 -10.71
C TYR A 209 -0.76 -2.88 -11.51
N LYS A 210 -0.25 -4.05 -11.88
CA LYS A 210 -1.05 -5.17 -12.38
C LYS A 210 -0.71 -6.36 -11.50
N SER A 211 -1.70 -6.93 -10.84
CA SER A 211 -1.51 -8.16 -10.05
C SER A 211 -0.88 -9.23 -10.93
N ARG A 212 0.12 -9.90 -10.37
CA ARG A 212 0.84 -10.99 -11.05
C ARG A 212 0.29 -12.37 -10.71
N ARG A 213 -0.61 -12.46 -9.72
CA ARG A 213 -1.31 -13.70 -9.36
C ARG A 213 -2.63 -13.77 -10.13
N LYS A 214 -2.72 -14.72 -11.06
CA LYS A 214 -3.99 -15.28 -11.54
C LYS A 214 -4.53 -16.26 -10.51
#